data_AF-A0A9D9U654-F1
#
_entry.id   AF-A0A9D9U654-F1
#
_cell.length_a   1.000
_cell.length_b   1.000
_cell.length_c   1.000
_cell.angle_alpha   90.00
_cell.angle_beta   90.00
_cell.angle_gamma   90.00
#
_symmetry.space_group_name_H-M   'P 1'
#
loop_
_entity.id
_entity.type
_entity.pdbx_description
1 polymer ?
#
loop_
_entity_poly.entity_id
_entity_poly.type
_entity_poly.pdbx_seq_one_letter_code
_entity_poly.pdbx_strand_id
1 'polypeptide(L)'
;MQDIEPFYNWQHIYISEEDEKSPFYGRTYSQFEYSQTVYNYYIHPLWDDFGSRTLYLKVLIADYEEKYAVLELIGEWNDAIENDIMELKREVLEKFMEEG
;
A
#
# COMPACT_ATOMS: atom_id res chain seq x y z
N MET A 1 6.08 -10.61 -12.45
CA MET A 1 5.38 -9.53 -11.72
C MET A 1 6.37 -8.72 -10.88
N GLN A 2 7.52 -9.28 -10.55
CA GLN A 2 8.63 -8.63 -9.84
C GLN A 2 9.11 -7.29 -10.40
N ASP A 3 9.01 -7.06 -11.71
CA ASP A 3 9.43 -5.81 -12.35
C ASP A 3 8.34 -4.72 -12.33
N ILE A 4 7.15 -5.04 -11.80
CA ILE A 4 6.07 -4.06 -11.63
C ILE A 4 6.30 -3.38 -10.28
N GLU A 5 6.88 -2.19 -10.34
CA GLU A 5 7.03 -1.29 -9.22
C GLU A 5 5.79 -0.40 -9.06
N PRO A 6 5.50 0.10 -7.84
CA PRO A 6 4.59 1.23 -7.68
C PRO A 6 5.05 2.43 -8.50
N PHE A 7 4.14 3.34 -8.81
CA PHE A 7 4.42 4.48 -9.68
C PHE A 7 5.45 5.46 -9.08
N TYR A 8 6.73 5.25 -9.43
CA TYR A 8 7.88 5.99 -8.88
C TYR A 8 7.82 7.51 -9.10
N ASN A 9 7.14 7.96 -10.17
CA ASN A 9 7.08 9.37 -10.52
C ASN A 9 6.34 10.24 -9.50
N TRP A 10 5.70 9.69 -8.47
CA TRP A 10 5.07 10.48 -7.39
C TRP A 10 5.92 10.57 -6.13
N GLN A 11 7.04 9.82 -6.05
CA GLN A 11 7.92 9.83 -4.87
C GLN A 11 8.53 11.21 -4.56
N HIS A 12 8.65 12.09 -5.56
CA HIS A 12 9.11 13.46 -5.33
C HIS A 12 8.03 14.38 -4.73
N ILE A 13 6.78 13.92 -4.68
CA ILE A 13 5.62 14.64 -4.14
C ILE A 13 5.31 14.13 -2.73
N TYR A 14 5.27 12.80 -2.56
CA TYR A 14 4.87 12.16 -1.32
C TYR A 14 5.54 10.80 -1.15
N ILE A 15 5.94 10.48 0.08
CA ILE A 15 6.56 9.23 0.46
C ILE A 15 5.87 8.72 1.73
N SER A 16 5.10 7.64 1.59
CA SER A 16 4.26 7.08 2.66
C SER A 16 5.01 6.62 3.90
N GLU A 17 6.27 6.23 3.75
CA GLU A 17 7.12 5.72 4.82
C GLU A 17 7.84 6.84 5.59
N GLU A 18 7.87 8.06 5.06
CA GLU A 18 8.43 9.25 5.70
C GLU A 18 7.36 10.13 6.37
N ASP A 19 6.08 9.86 6.10
CA ASP A 19 4.94 10.59 6.66
C ASP A 19 4.49 9.99 8.01
N GLU A 20 4.67 10.73 9.10
CA GLU A 20 4.29 10.30 10.47
C GLU A 20 2.81 9.94 10.64
N LYS A 21 1.95 10.47 9.77
CA LYS A 21 0.49 10.24 9.79
C LYS A 21 0.06 9.05 8.95
N SER A 22 0.97 8.49 8.16
CA SER A 22 0.71 7.32 7.33
C SER A 22 0.74 6.04 8.18
N PRO A 23 -0.16 5.06 7.93
CA PRO A 23 -0.06 3.74 8.54
C PRO A 23 1.20 2.98 8.12
N PHE A 24 1.93 3.49 7.14
CA PHE A 24 3.18 2.93 6.61
C PHE A 24 4.43 3.66 7.12
N TYR A 25 4.29 4.61 8.04
CA TYR A 25 5.42 5.37 8.60
C TYR A 25 6.52 4.46 9.16
N GLY A 26 7.78 4.77 8.81
CA GLY A 26 8.96 4.05 9.30
C GLY A 26 9.18 2.66 8.68
N ARG A 27 8.38 2.26 7.68
CA ARG A 27 8.63 1.02 6.95
C ARG A 27 9.96 1.07 6.21
N THR A 28 10.67 -0.05 6.24
CA THR A 28 11.91 -0.24 5.49
C THR A 28 11.71 -1.34 4.48
N TYR A 29 11.87 -1.01 3.20
CA TYR A 29 11.73 -1.97 2.11
C TYR A 29 13.06 -2.67 1.82
N SER A 30 13.00 -3.96 1.53
CA SER A 30 14.18 -4.71 1.09
C SER A 30 14.46 -4.41 -0.39
N GLN A 31 15.71 -4.09 -0.73
CA GLN A 31 16.10 -3.88 -2.13
C GLN A 31 16.49 -5.17 -2.87
N PHE A 32 16.64 -6.27 -2.14
CA PHE A 32 17.24 -7.50 -2.68
C PHE A 32 16.41 -8.76 -2.40
N GLU A 33 15.53 -8.73 -1.40
CA GLU A 33 14.74 -9.89 -0.99
C GLU A 33 13.28 -9.72 -1.38
N TYR A 34 12.79 -10.66 -2.19
CA TYR A 34 11.39 -10.74 -2.60
C TYR A 34 10.67 -11.73 -1.67
N SER A 35 9.74 -11.23 -0.87
CA SER A 35 9.02 -12.02 0.13
C SER A 35 7.56 -12.28 -0.24
N GLN A 36 6.95 -11.38 -1.02
CA GLN A 36 5.53 -11.40 -1.33
C GLN A 36 5.25 -11.95 -2.72
N THR A 37 4.08 -12.57 -2.87
CA THR A 37 3.68 -13.20 -4.13
C THR A 37 2.21 -12.96 -4.45
N VAL A 38 1.92 -12.74 -5.74
CA VAL A 38 0.57 -12.72 -6.31
C VAL A 38 0.53 -13.79 -7.40
N TYR A 39 -0.45 -14.70 -7.38
CA TYR A 39 -0.57 -15.82 -8.34
C TYR A 39 0.71 -16.66 -8.52
N ASN A 40 1.45 -16.91 -7.44
CA ASN A 40 2.76 -17.60 -7.44
C ASN A 40 3.91 -16.85 -8.15
N TYR A 41 3.73 -15.56 -8.46
CA TYR A 41 4.81 -14.68 -8.92
C TYR A 41 5.23 -13.76 -7.80
N TYR A 42 6.54 -13.61 -7.59
CA TYR A 42 7.06 -12.57 -6.70
C TYR A 42 6.66 -11.18 -7.21
N ILE A 43 6.31 -10.30 -6.28
CA ILE A 43 6.03 -8.88 -6.54
C ILE A 43 7.14 -8.00 -5.99
N HIS A 44 7.29 -6.80 -6.55
CA HIS A 44 8.36 -5.89 -6.13
C HIS A 44 8.25 -5.56 -4.63
N PRO A 45 9.36 -5.52 -3.85
CA PRO A 45 9.30 -5.28 -2.40
C PRO A 45 8.75 -3.92 -1.98
N LEU A 46 8.52 -3.00 -2.92
CA LEU A 46 7.97 -1.67 -2.65
C LEU A 46 6.44 -1.65 -2.47
N TRP A 47 5.76 -2.76 -2.77
CA TRP A 47 4.34 -2.90 -2.48
C TRP A 47 4.12 -3.14 -0.99
N ASP A 48 3.17 -2.40 -0.42
CA ASP A 48 2.85 -2.49 1.00
C ASP A 48 1.85 -3.60 1.28
N ASP A 49 2.22 -4.46 2.24
CA ASP A 49 1.28 -5.32 2.95
C ASP A 49 0.37 -4.48 3.84
N PHE A 50 -0.91 -4.81 3.88
CA PHE A 50 -1.85 -4.22 4.83
C PHE A 50 -2.74 -5.27 5.53
N GLY A 51 -2.41 -6.56 5.40
CA GLY A 51 -3.15 -7.67 6.03
C GLY A 51 -3.86 -8.60 5.04
N SER A 52 -4.11 -8.15 3.81
CA SER A 52 -4.64 -9.04 2.76
C SER A 52 -3.58 -10.01 2.25
N ARG A 53 -4.02 -11.23 1.92
CA ARG A 53 -3.14 -12.29 1.42
C ARG A 53 -2.79 -12.16 -0.06
N THR A 54 -3.65 -11.51 -0.83
CA THR A 54 -3.56 -11.46 -2.30
C THR A 54 -3.63 -10.05 -2.86
N LEU A 55 -3.88 -9.05 -2.02
CA LEU A 55 -3.98 -7.65 -2.40
C LEU A 55 -2.92 -6.84 -1.65
N TYR A 56 -2.22 -5.99 -2.38
CA TYR A 56 -1.20 -5.09 -1.87
C TYR A 56 -1.46 -3.69 -2.42
N LEU A 57 -0.87 -2.67 -1.80
CA LEU A 57 -1.06 -1.30 -2.26
C LEU A 57 0.19 -0.44 -2.09
N LYS A 58 0.17 0.76 -2.64
CA LYS A 58 1.08 1.86 -2.33
C LYS A 58 0.28 3.14 -2.22
N VAL A 59 0.54 3.94 -1.20
CA VAL A 59 -0.04 5.29 -1.09
C VAL A 59 0.81 6.22 -1.95
N LEU A 60 0.21 6.77 -3.01
CA LEU A 60 0.90 7.68 -3.91
C LEU A 60 0.86 9.13 -3.41
N ILE A 61 -0.22 9.51 -2.73
CA ILE A 61 -0.36 10.80 -2.04
C ILE A 61 -1.42 10.68 -0.94
N ALA A 62 -1.21 11.42 0.15
CA ALA A 62 -2.24 11.74 1.13
C ALA A 62 -2.20 13.26 1.37
N ASP A 63 -3.31 13.95 1.08
CA ASP A 63 -3.49 15.37 1.34
C ASP A 63 -4.57 15.54 2.42
N TYR A 64 -4.11 15.85 3.63
CA TYR A 64 -4.96 16.01 4.81
C TYR A 64 -5.72 17.35 4.84
N GLU A 65 -5.27 18.35 4.07
CA GLU A 65 -5.96 19.65 3.99
C GLU A 65 -7.14 19.54 3.02
N GLU A 66 -6.91 18.96 1.84
CA GLU A 66 -7.91 18.73 0.80
C GLU A 66 -8.69 17.41 0.99
N LYS A 67 -8.34 16.61 2.00
CA LYS A 67 -9.04 15.39 2.46
C LYS A 67 -9.16 14.31 1.40
N TYR A 68 -8.06 14.00 0.71
CA TYR A 68 -8.03 12.89 -0.23
C TYR A 68 -6.71 12.13 -0.19
N ALA A 69 -6.76 10.87 -0.61
CA ALA A 69 -5.58 10.06 -0.84
C ALA A 69 -5.72 9.32 -2.17
N VAL A 70 -4.59 9.07 -2.83
CA VAL A 70 -4.53 8.21 -4.03
C VAL A 70 -3.77 6.95 -3.66
N LEU A 71 -4.45 5.82 -3.82
CA LEU A 71 -3.90 4.50 -3.57
C LEU A 71 -3.74 3.78 -4.91
N GLU A 72 -2.58 3.19 -5.12
CA GLU A 72 -2.32 2.25 -6.19
C GLU A 72 -2.42 0.84 -5.64
N LEU A 73 -3.16 -0.05 -6.30
CA LEU A 73 -3.35 -1.44 -5.85
C LEU A 73 -2.77 -2.42 -6.86
N ILE A 74 -2.22 -3.52 -6.36
CA ILE A 74 -1.81 -4.67 -7.15
C ILE A 74 -2.30 -5.95 -6.47
N GLY A 75 -2.77 -6.92 -7.25
CA GLY A 75 -3.18 -8.21 -6.72
C GLY A 75 -4.57 -8.65 -7.15
N GLU A 76 -5.16 -9.52 -6.35
CA GLU A 76 -6.55 -9.98 -6.49
C GLU A 76 -7.37 -9.45 -5.33
N TRP A 77 -8.45 -8.73 -5.65
CA TRP A 77 -9.49 -8.37 -4.70
C TRP A 77 -10.49 -9.52 -4.55
N ASN A 78 -10.69 -10.00 -3.33
CA ASN A 78 -11.56 -11.13 -3.01
C ASN A 78 -12.27 -11.00 -1.64
N ASP A 79 -13.39 -10.26 -1.62
CA ASP A 79 -14.20 -10.10 -0.41
C ASP A 79 -14.93 -11.38 0.03
N ALA A 80 -15.13 -12.33 -0.87
CA ALA A 80 -15.87 -13.56 -0.55
C ALA A 80 -15.06 -14.51 0.33
N ILE A 81 -13.73 -14.42 0.28
CA ILE A 81 -12.82 -15.32 0.99
C ILE A 81 -11.97 -14.56 2.01
N GLU A 82 -11.35 -13.46 1.59
CA GLU A 82 -10.34 -12.74 2.39
C GLU A 82 -10.90 -11.47 3.06
N ASN A 83 -12.10 -11.03 2.67
CA ASN A 83 -12.76 -9.84 3.23
C ASN A 83 -11.88 -8.58 3.12
N ASP A 84 -11.21 -8.43 1.97
CA ASP A 84 -10.25 -7.38 1.67
C ASP A 84 -10.79 -5.97 1.96
N ILE A 85 -12.09 -5.74 1.72
CA ILE A 85 -12.73 -4.46 2.02
C ILE A 85 -12.63 -4.07 3.50
N MET A 86 -12.73 -5.03 4.42
CA MET A 86 -12.63 -4.76 5.84
C MET A 86 -11.20 -4.42 6.24
N GLU A 87 -10.23 -5.21 5.77
CA GLU A 87 -8.81 -4.99 6.04
C GLU A 87 -8.36 -3.64 5.46
N LEU A 88 -8.66 -3.37 4.19
CA LEU A 88 -8.36 -2.10 3.54
C LEU A 88 -8.97 -0.92 4.32
N LYS A 89 -10.23 -1.05 4.75
CA LYS A 89 -10.90 0.02 5.48
C LYS A 89 -10.25 0.28 6.84
N ARG A 90 -9.99 -0.75 7.64
CA ARG A 90 -9.55 -0.60 9.04
C ARG A 90 -8.06 -0.33 9.17
N GLU A 91 -7.26 -1.03 8.40
CA GLU A 91 -5.80 -0.97 8.51
C GLU A 91 -5.21 0.19 7.72
N VAL A 92 -5.96 0.73 6.73
CA VAL A 92 -5.46 1.80 5.85
C VAL A 92 -6.37 3.01 5.84
N LEU A 93 -7.61 2.89 5.36
CA LEU A 93 -8.46 4.07 5.11
C LEU A 93 -8.80 4.83 6.40
N GLU A 94 -9.22 4.12 7.45
CA GLU A 94 -9.59 4.73 8.74
C GLU A 94 -8.40 5.44 9.39
N LYS A 95 -7.18 4.94 9.20
CA LYS A 95 -5.95 5.58 9.70
C LYS A 95 -5.69 6.93 9.05
N PHE A 96 -5.88 7.03 7.74
CA PHE A 96 -5.82 8.32 7.06
C PHE A 96 -6.98 9.25 7.45
N MET A 97 -8.20 8.71 7.60
CA MET A 97 -9.38 9.51 7.97
C MET A 97 -9.31 10.06 9.40
N GLU A 98 -8.62 9.39 10.32
CA GLU A 98 -8.39 9.86 11.68
C GLU A 98 -7.49 11.13 11.72
N GLU A 99 -6.64 11.32 10.71
CA GLU A 99 -5.62 12.36 10.66
C GLU A 99 -6.02 13.66 9.93
N GLY A 100 -7.18 13.68 9.25
CA GLY A 100 -7.72 14.88 8.57
C GLY A 100 -8.55 14.61 7.33
#